data_AF-A0A0F9EV82-F1
#
_entry.id   AF-A0A0F9EV82-F1
#
_cell.length_a   1.000
_cell.length_b   1.000
_cell.length_c   1.000
_cell.angle_alpha   90.00
_cell.angle_beta   90.00
_cell.angle_gamma   90.00
#
_symmetry.space_group_name_H-M   'P 1'
#
loop_
_entity.id
_entity.type
_entity.pdbx_description
1 polymer ?
#
loop_
_entity_poly.entity_id
_entity_poly.type
_entity_poly.pdbx_seq_one_letter_code
_entity_poly.pdbx_strand_id
1 'polypeptide(L)'
;MSEREFELVEVFKHRRRTCVVVRVNLMGIGVFHNGYAQVQPRHKGIDYNDLLDRITTDELTFSGELTFDHADIAGRGFVGFDTAHHHNRLYPETTTQERVRAKTVSLCNELIEKNI
;
A
#
# COMPACT_ATOMS: atom_id res chain seq x y z
N MET A 1 -16.33 4.03 15.78
CA MET A 1 -15.41 3.64 14.69
C MET A 1 -14.04 3.51 15.31
N SER A 2 -13.33 2.41 15.11
CA SER A 2 -11.95 2.25 15.60
C SER A 2 -11.04 3.17 14.80
N GLU A 3 -10.47 4.19 15.43
CA GLU A 3 -9.47 5.04 14.79
C GLU A 3 -8.25 4.16 14.48
N ARG A 4 -7.94 4.03 13.18
CA ARG A 4 -6.70 3.40 12.73
C ARG A 4 -5.63 4.48 12.80
N GLU A 5 -4.61 4.26 13.61
CA GLU A 5 -3.44 5.15 13.60
C GLU A 5 -2.44 4.62 12.58
N PHE A 6 -2.01 5.49 11.67
CA PHE A 6 -0.99 5.19 10.68
C PHE A 6 0.29 5.97 11.00
N GLU A 7 1.41 5.27 11.09
CA GLU A 7 2.74 5.84 11.27
C GLU A 7 3.58 5.53 10.02
N LEU A 8 4.23 6.54 9.43
CA LEU A 8 5.14 6.33 8.31
C LEU A 8 6.44 5.67 8.82
N VAL A 9 6.79 4.50 8.30
CA VAL A 9 8.01 3.76 8.72
C VAL A 9 9.15 3.98 7.74
N GLU A 10 8.88 3.86 6.44
CA GLU A 10 9.91 4.02 5.41
C GLU A 10 9.32 4.56 4.11
N VAL A 11 10.10 5.39 3.44
CA VAL A 11 9.85 5.85 2.08
C VAL A 11 11.04 5.44 1.23
N PHE A 12 10.79 4.73 0.13
CA PHE A 12 11.84 4.37 -0.80
C PHE A 12 11.36 4.49 -2.24
N LYS A 13 12.28 4.68 -3.16
CA LYS A 13 11.96 4.69 -4.60
C LYS A 13 12.32 3.34 -5.19
N HIS A 14 11.36 2.73 -5.89
CA HIS A 14 11.63 1.57 -6.74
C HIS A 14 11.36 1.97 -8.18
N ARG A 15 12.40 1.96 -9.00
CA ARG A 15 12.37 2.52 -10.36
C ARG A 15 11.86 3.97 -10.33
N ARG A 16 10.70 4.26 -10.93
CA ARG A 16 10.10 5.61 -11.00
C ARG A 16 8.88 5.77 -10.07
N ARG A 17 8.69 4.86 -9.12
CA ARG A 17 7.56 4.84 -8.19
C ARG A 17 8.04 5.16 -6.78
N THR A 18 7.36 6.07 -6.11
CA THR A 18 7.46 6.18 -4.65
C THR A 18 6.76 5.00 -4.00
N CYS A 19 7.44 4.30 -3.10
CA CYS A 19 6.91 3.24 -2.28
C CYS A 19 6.94 3.68 -0.82
N VAL A 20 5.92 3.31 -0.06
CA VAL A 20 5.84 3.63 1.37
C VAL A 20 5.50 2.39 2.16
N VAL A 21 6.17 2.23 3.29
CA VAL A 21 5.81 1.26 4.33
C VAL A 21 5.24 2.07 5.48
N VAL A 22 4.02 1.75 5.86
CA VAL A 22 3.37 2.36 7.02
C VAL A 22 3.17 1.28 8.07
N ARG A 23 3.25 1.67 9.33
CA ARG A 23 2.78 0.90 10.46
C ARG A 23 1.35 1.28 10.74
N VAL A 24 0.51 0.29 10.94
CA VAL A 24 -0.90 0.48 11.27
C VAL A 24 -1.13 -0.09 12.66
N ASN A 25 -1.72 0.72 13.53
CA ASN A 25 -2.15 0.31 14.85
C ASN A 25 -3.67 0.12 14.86
N LEU A 26 -4.11 -1.11 15.06
CA LEU A 26 -5.53 -1.44 15.22
C LEU A 26 -5.81 -1.78 16.68
N MET A 27 -6.59 -0.92 17.33
CA MET A 27 -7.03 -1.13 18.71
C MET A 27 -7.70 -2.51 18.88
N GLY A 28 -7.21 -3.30 19.83
CA GLY A 28 -7.73 -4.64 20.13
C GLY A 28 -7.28 -5.76 19.19
N ILE A 29 -6.47 -5.45 18.16
CA ILE A 29 -5.92 -6.45 17.22
C ILE A 29 -4.39 -6.48 17.30
N GLY A 30 -3.74 -5.32 17.22
CA GLY A 30 -2.28 -5.22 17.26
C GLY A 30 -1.71 -4.27 16.21
N VAL A 31 -0.39 -4.33 16.07
CA VAL A 31 0.42 -3.46 15.21
C VAL A 31 1.00 -4.26 14.05
N PHE A 32 0.91 -3.73 12.84
CA PHE A 32 1.39 -4.39 11.61
C PHE A 32 1.98 -3.38 10.63
N HIS A 33 2.69 -3.87 9.61
CA HIS A 33 3.26 -3.06 8.54
C HIS A 33 2.56 -3.35 7.21
N ASN A 34 2.18 -2.30 6.49
CA ASN A 34 1.57 -2.36 5.17
C ASN A 34 2.39 -1.61 4.14
N GLY A 35 2.40 -2.14 2.91
CA GLY A 35 3.18 -1.64 1.80
C GLY A 35 2.29 -1.01 0.73
N TYR A 36 2.64 0.20 0.30
CA TYR A 36 1.90 0.94 -0.72
C TYR A 36 2.83 1.44 -1.82
N ALA A 37 2.32 1.45 -3.05
CA ALA A 37 2.99 1.88 -4.26
C ALA A 37 2.25 3.07 -4.88
N GLN A 38 3.00 4.10 -5.27
CA GLN A 38 2.47 5.29 -5.93
C GLN A 38 1.84 4.91 -7.29
N VAL A 39 0.63 5.39 -7.56
CA VAL A 39 0.02 5.26 -8.90
C VAL A 39 0.49 6.37 -9.83
N GLN A 40 0.50 6.13 -11.15
CA GLN A 40 0.87 7.20 -12.08
C GLN A 40 -0.17 8.33 -12.02
N PRO A 41 0.24 9.61 -12.18
CA PRO A 41 -0.70 10.70 -12.32
C PRO A 41 -1.55 10.51 -13.60
N ARG A 42 -2.82 10.12 -13.42
CA ARG A 42 -3.91 10.03 -14.41
C ARG A 42 -3.63 9.17 -15.66
N HIS A 43 -4.43 8.11 -15.78
CA HIS A 43 -5.29 8.01 -16.95
C HIS A 43 -6.71 8.49 -16.62
N LYS A 44 -7.02 9.69 -17.14
CA LYS A 44 -8.32 10.11 -17.71
C LYS A 44 -9.63 9.75 -16.96
N GLY A 45 -9.75 10.05 -15.67
CA GLY A 45 -11.08 10.00 -15.01
C GLY A 45 -11.65 8.58 -14.86
N ILE A 46 -10.77 7.59 -14.74
CA ILE A 46 -11.11 6.21 -14.45
C ILE A 46 -11.44 6.09 -12.95
N ASP A 47 -12.58 5.44 -12.65
CA ASP A 47 -13.09 5.23 -11.29
C ASP A 47 -12.17 4.27 -10.52
N TYR A 48 -12.15 4.42 -9.20
CA TYR A 48 -11.48 3.51 -8.26
C TYR A 48 -11.78 2.02 -8.53
N ASN A 49 -13.02 1.70 -8.93
CA ASN A 49 -13.44 0.33 -9.21
C ASN A 49 -12.81 -0.26 -10.49
N ASP A 50 -12.46 0.58 -11.46
CA ASP A 50 -11.80 0.13 -12.70
C ASP A 50 -10.31 -0.19 -12.49
N LEU A 51 -9.68 0.38 -11.46
CA LEU A 51 -8.32 0.01 -11.02
C LEU A 51 -8.32 -1.37 -10.35
N LEU A 52 -9.36 -1.66 -9.55
CA LEU A 52 -9.56 -2.93 -8.86
C LEU A 52 -9.75 -4.09 -9.83
N ASP A 53 -10.59 -3.93 -10.84
CA ASP A 53 -10.86 -4.97 -11.85
C ASP A 53 -9.63 -5.29 -12.72
N ARG A 54 -8.75 -4.32 -12.97
CA ARG A 54 -7.54 -4.49 -13.80
C ARG A 54 -6.34 -5.06 -13.04
N ILE A 55 -6.27 -4.83 -11.74
CA ILE A 55 -5.23 -5.41 -10.88
C ILE A 55 -5.57 -6.87 -10.52
N THR A 56 -6.81 -7.32 -10.73
CA THR A 56 -7.31 -8.69 -10.47
C THR A 56 -7.09 -9.12 -9.01
N THR A 57 -8.14 -8.88 -8.22
CA THR A 57 -8.65 -9.67 -7.09
C THR A 57 -7.72 -10.73 -6.49
N ASP A 58 -6.81 -10.32 -5.61
CA ASP A 58 -6.49 -11.14 -4.43
C ASP A 58 -5.87 -10.36 -3.24
N GLU A 59 -5.32 -9.15 -3.41
CA GLU A 59 -4.60 -8.52 -2.28
C GLU A 59 -4.79 -7.00 -2.10
N LEU A 60 -5.46 -6.26 -2.99
CA LEU A 60 -5.62 -4.80 -2.81
C LEU A 60 -6.60 -4.47 -1.68
N THR A 61 -6.16 -3.71 -0.69
CA THR A 61 -6.99 -3.34 0.48
C THR A 61 -7.11 -1.85 0.71
N PHE A 62 -6.26 -1.09 0.02
CA PHE A 62 -6.33 0.34 0.01
C PHE A 62 -5.96 0.84 -1.38
N SER A 63 -6.80 1.71 -1.91
CA SER A 63 -6.30 2.74 -2.81
C SER A 63 -6.85 4.08 -2.40
N GLY A 64 -6.04 5.11 -2.54
CA GLY A 64 -6.41 6.46 -2.19
C GLY A 64 -5.20 7.35 -2.06
N GLU A 65 -5.44 8.59 -1.67
CA GLU A 65 -4.39 9.54 -1.41
C GLU A 65 -3.84 9.35 0.01
N LEU A 66 -2.52 9.41 0.14
CA LEU A 66 -1.88 9.45 1.46
C LEU A 66 -1.50 10.91 1.78
N THR A 67 -1.95 11.38 2.94
CA THR A 67 -1.81 12.79 3.36
C THR A 67 -0.74 12.98 4.45
N PHE A 68 0.27 12.11 4.50
CA PHE A 68 1.39 12.28 5.42
C PHE A 68 2.12 13.60 5.14
N ASP A 69 2.62 14.26 6.19
CA ASP A 69 3.38 15.53 6.12
C ASP A 69 4.81 15.36 5.57
N HIS A 70 4.95 14.54 4.53
CA HIS A 70 6.18 14.26 3.84
C HIS A 70 6.04 14.70 2.37
N ALA A 71 6.90 15.61 1.92
CA ALA A 71 6.80 16.26 0.60
C ALA A 71 6.72 15.27 -0.58
N ASP A 72 7.32 14.08 -0.44
CA ASP A 72 7.28 13.03 -1.47
C ASP A 72 6.01 12.16 -1.48
N ILE A 73 5.08 12.37 -0.56
CA ILE A 73 3.89 11.51 -0.37
C ILE A 73 2.61 12.33 -0.40
N ALA A 74 2.60 13.51 0.22
CA ALA A 74 1.40 14.34 0.41
C ALA A 74 0.60 14.52 -0.89
N GLY A 75 -0.67 14.11 -0.87
CA GLY A 75 -1.61 14.29 -1.99
C GLY A 75 -1.31 13.44 -3.22
N ARG A 76 -0.43 12.43 -3.12
CA ARG A 76 -0.20 11.46 -4.19
C ARG A 76 -1.12 10.26 -4.01
N GLY A 77 -1.59 9.71 -5.13
CA GLY A 77 -2.35 8.47 -5.13
C GLY A 77 -1.44 7.27 -4.87
N PHE A 78 -1.90 6.35 -4.04
CA PHE A 78 -1.25 5.07 -3.75
C PHE A 78 -2.24 3.92 -3.81
N VAL A 79 -1.71 2.75 -4.11
CA VAL A 79 -2.38 1.44 -4.00
C VAL A 79 -1.55 0.57 -3.08
N GLY A 80 -2.19 -0.20 -2.21
CA GLY A 80 -1.50 -1.05 -1.26
C GLY A 80 -2.32 -2.25 -0.85
N PHE A 81 -1.63 -3.26 -0.38
CA PHE A 81 -2.23 -4.43 0.25
C PHE A 81 -2.14 -4.30 1.76
N ASP A 82 -3.18 -4.77 2.42
CA ASP A 82 -3.20 -5.12 3.82
C ASP A 82 -2.65 -6.52 3.72
N THR A 83 -1.55 -6.78 4.39
CA THR A 83 -1.13 -8.17 4.48
C THR A 83 -2.30 -8.89 5.14
N ALA A 84 -3.01 -9.73 4.39
CA ALA A 84 -4.44 -10.00 4.59
C ALA A 84 -4.81 -10.20 6.06
N HIS A 85 -5.91 -9.60 6.55
CA HIS A 85 -6.36 -9.72 7.94
C HIS A 85 -6.31 -11.17 8.48
N HIS A 86 -6.54 -12.18 7.64
CA HIS A 86 -6.40 -13.59 8.01
C HIS A 86 -4.93 -14.07 8.04
N HIS A 87 -4.15 -13.77 7.01
CA HIS A 87 -2.73 -14.14 6.94
C HIS A 87 -1.89 -13.45 8.02
N ASN A 88 -2.09 -12.16 8.25
CA ASN A 88 -1.46 -11.42 9.34
C ASN A 88 -1.85 -11.92 10.73
N ARG A 89 -3.11 -12.31 10.89
CA ARG A 89 -3.59 -12.88 12.14
C ARG A 89 -2.95 -14.24 12.43
N LEU A 90 -2.64 -15.02 11.39
CA LEU A 90 -1.99 -16.33 11.52
C LEU A 90 -0.46 -16.24 11.57
N TYR A 91 0.13 -15.21 10.98
CA TYR A 91 1.58 -15.06 10.83
C TYR A 91 2.05 -13.64 11.17
N PRO A 92 1.86 -13.18 12.42
CA PRO A 92 2.26 -11.83 12.86
C PRO A 92 3.77 -11.59 12.74
N GLU A 93 4.60 -12.62 12.62
CA GLU A 93 6.04 -12.57 12.35
C GLU A 93 6.38 -12.26 10.88
N THR A 94 5.41 -12.39 9.97
CA THR A 94 5.57 -11.99 8.55
C THR A 94 5.50 -10.48 8.34
N THR A 95 5.31 -9.72 9.43
CA THR A 95 5.31 -8.25 9.54
C THR A 95 6.70 -7.61 9.47
N THR A 96 7.76 -8.38 9.17
CA THR A 96 9.09 -7.81 8.96
C THR A 96 9.04 -6.84 7.77
N GLN A 97 9.55 -5.63 7.99
CA GLN A 97 9.60 -4.54 7.01
C GLN A 97 10.17 -5.01 5.66
N GLU A 98 11.15 -5.91 5.68
CA GLU A 98 11.77 -6.45 4.46
C GLU A 98 10.81 -7.29 3.61
N ARG A 99 9.95 -8.12 4.22
CA ARG A 99 8.94 -8.89 3.47
C ARG A 99 7.88 -7.98 2.88
N VAL A 100 7.45 -6.96 3.63
CA VAL A 100 6.50 -5.93 3.15
C VAL A 100 7.11 -5.14 1.99
N ARG A 101 8.39 -4.78 2.11
CA ARG A 101 9.17 -4.14 1.05
C ARG A 101 9.21 -5.00 -0.21
N ALA A 102 9.55 -6.28 -0.09
CA ALA A 102 9.61 -7.22 -1.21
C ALA A 102 8.24 -7.35 -1.91
N LYS A 103 7.14 -7.46 -1.16
CA LYS A 103 5.79 -7.45 -1.73
C LYS A 103 5.44 -6.12 -2.41
N THR A 104 5.83 -4.98 -1.83
CA THR A 104 5.61 -3.65 -2.42
C THR A 104 6.37 -3.49 -3.74
N VAL A 105 7.58 -4.05 -3.83
CA VAL A 105 8.37 -4.10 -5.08
C VAL A 105 7.66 -4.97 -6.12
N SER A 106 7.12 -6.13 -5.73
CA SER A 106 6.33 -6.99 -6.61
C SER A 106 5.11 -6.24 -7.18
N LEU A 107 4.35 -5.56 -6.32
CA LEU A 107 3.21 -4.73 -6.72
C LEU A 107 3.65 -3.63 -7.70
N CYS A 108 4.75 -2.93 -7.42
CA CYS A 108 5.27 -1.92 -8.33
C CYS A 108 5.62 -2.49 -9.71
N ASN A 109 6.20 -3.69 -9.78
CA ASN A 109 6.52 -4.32 -11.06
C ASN A 109 5.24 -4.63 -11.84
N GLU A 110 4.22 -5.18 -11.18
CA GLU A 110 2.93 -5.48 -11.80
C GLU A 110 2.23 -4.22 -12.31
N LEU A 111 2.20 -3.13 -11.52
CA LEU A 111 1.64 -1.85 -11.96
C LEU A 111 2.37 -1.30 -13.18
N ILE A 112 3.69 -1.47 -13.25
CA ILE A 112 4.48 -1.07 -14.42
C ILE A 112 4.14 -1.94 -15.64
N GLU A 113 4.09 -3.26 -15.47
CA GLU A 113 3.77 -4.22 -16.55
C GLU A 113 2.36 -3.98 -17.11
N LYS A 114 1.40 -3.70 -16.24
CA LYS A 114 0.01 -3.39 -16.60
C LYS A 114 -0.20 -1.94 -17.06
N ASN A 115 0.86 -1.12 -17.04
CA ASN A 115 0.83 0.31 -17.40
C ASN A 115 -0.19 1.14 -16.59
N ILE A 116 -0.18 0.96 -15.26
CA ILE A 116 -1.05 1.60 -14.24
C ILE A 116 -0.26 2.58 -13.39
#